data_AF-A0A2S8EPY2-F1
#
_entry.id   AF-A0A2S8EPY2-F1
#
_cell.length_a   1.000
_cell.length_b   1.000
_cell.length_c   1.000
_cell.angle_alpha   90.00
_cell.angle_beta   90.00
_cell.angle_gamma   90.00
#
_symmetry.space_group_name_H-M   'P 1'
#
loop_
_entity.id
_entity.type
_entity.pdbx_description
1 polymer ?
#
loop_
_entity_poly.entity_id
_entity_poly.type
_entity_poly.pdbx_seq_one_letter_code
_entity_poly.pdbx_strand_id
1 'polypeptide(L)'
;MVFWLTAAAMVAMVGALIARALWRSGQEGAPSGDVREQDLKVYRDQLREVERDAGRGIIGGDEAERLRAEVARRILALERSGAPAPDAAVPGQAGGGGRRLA
;
A
#
# COMPACT_ATOMS: atom_id res chain seq x y z
N MET A 1 37.56 -21.88 9.17
CA MET A 1 37.65 -20.46 8.75
C MET A 1 36.52 -20.07 7.82
N VAL A 2 36.28 -20.81 6.72
CA VAL A 2 35.14 -20.61 5.79
C VAL A 2 33.77 -20.59 6.47
N PHE A 3 33.50 -21.48 7.42
CA PHE A 3 32.23 -21.48 8.18
C PHE A 3 31.95 -20.13 8.86
N TRP A 4 32.95 -19.59 9.58
CA TRP A 4 32.82 -18.31 10.27
C TRP A 4 32.64 -17.14 9.30
N LEU A 5 33.29 -17.19 8.14
CA LEU A 5 33.09 -16.19 7.07
C LEU A 5 31.66 -16.24 6.52
N THR A 6 31.13 -17.42 6.23
CA THR A 6 29.77 -17.59 5.72
C THR A 6 28.73 -17.16 6.77
N ALA A 7 28.92 -17.52 8.04
CA ALA A 7 28.04 -17.11 9.13
C ALA A 7 28.03 -15.59 9.30
N ALA A 8 29.21 -14.95 9.29
CA ALA A 8 29.31 -13.49 9.36
C ALA A 8 28.65 -12.79 8.16
N ALA A 9 28.81 -13.33 6.95
CA ALA A 9 28.18 -12.80 5.75
C ALA A 9 26.64 -12.88 5.81
N MET A 10 26.07 -13.98 6.32
CA MET A 10 24.62 -14.10 6.50
C MET A 10 24.08 -13.10 7.52
N VAL A 11 24.76 -12.94 8.66
CA VAL A 11 24.38 -11.94 9.68
C VAL A 11 24.43 -10.53 9.11
N ALA A 12 25.49 -10.19 8.38
CA ALA A 12 25.63 -8.89 7.73
C ALA A 12 24.53 -8.63 6.69
N MET A 13 24.16 -9.65 5.90
CA MET A 13 23.09 -9.55 4.92
C MET A 13 21.72 -9.31 5.58
N VAL A 14 21.36 -10.09 6.61
CA VAL A 14 20.11 -9.91 7.35
C VAL A 14 20.10 -8.55 8.04
N GLY A 15 21.21 -8.16 8.67
CA GLY A 15 21.38 -6.83 9.29
C GLY A 15 21.19 -5.70 8.29
N ALA A 16 21.75 -5.82 7.07
CA ALA A 16 21.58 -4.84 6.01
C ALA A 16 20.13 -4.74 5.52
N LEU A 17 19.40 -5.86 5.44
CA LEU A 17 17.97 -5.86 5.08
C LEU A 17 17.11 -5.17 6.15
N ILE A 18 17.35 -5.46 7.43
CA ILE A 18 16.67 -4.81 8.55
C ILE A 18 17.01 -3.32 8.59
N ALA A 19 18.30 -2.96 8.50
CA ALA A 19 18.74 -1.58 8.46
C ALA A 19 18.11 -0.83 7.28
N ARG A 20 18.05 -1.44 6.09
CA ARG A 20 17.36 -0.89 4.92
C ARG A 20 15.87 -0.68 5.19
N ALA A 21 15.19 -1.62 5.84
CA ALA A 21 13.77 -1.50 6.17
C ALA A 21 13.51 -0.35 7.16
N LEU A 22 14.32 -0.24 8.20
CA LEU A 22 14.26 0.83 9.20
C LEU A 22 14.64 2.20 8.61
N TRP A 23 15.61 2.25 7.70
CA TRP A 23 15.95 3.49 7.01
C TRP A 23 14.85 3.93 6.04
N ARG A 24 14.10 2.97 5.48
CA ARG A 24 12.92 3.25 4.65
C ARG A 24 11.78 3.82 5.49
N SER A 25 11.56 3.30 6.70
CA SER A 25 10.56 3.85 7.63
C SER A 25 10.99 5.18 8.26
N GLY A 26 12.29 5.46 8.35
CA GLY A 26 12.82 6.74 8.84
C GLY A 26 12.88 7.86 7.79
N GLN A 27 12.91 7.52 6.50
CA GLN A 27 12.79 8.48 5.39
C GLN A 27 11.32 8.83 5.07
N GLU A 28 10.37 8.03 5.54
CA GLU A 28 8.98 8.43 5.72
C GLU A 28 8.92 9.31 6.98
N GLY A 29 9.22 10.59 6.81
CA GLY A 29 9.21 11.58 7.89
C GLY A 29 7.91 11.54 8.70
N ALA A 30 7.99 12.04 9.93
CA ALA A 30 6.90 12.22 10.90
C ALA A 30 5.51 12.42 10.25
N PRO A 31 4.45 11.80 10.80
CA PRO A 31 3.15 11.64 10.14
C PRO A 31 2.52 13.00 9.83
N SER A 32 2.71 13.44 8.60
CA SER A 32 2.05 14.60 8.00
C SER A 32 1.71 14.35 6.53
N GLY A 33 2.01 13.15 6.01
CA GLY A 33 1.71 12.74 4.64
C GLY A 33 0.30 12.17 4.53
N ASP A 34 -0.44 12.66 3.54
CA ASP A 34 -1.75 12.19 3.09
C ASP A 34 -1.81 10.64 3.12
N VAL A 35 -2.78 10.04 3.83
CA VAL A 35 -2.95 8.56 3.96
C VAL A 35 -2.89 7.87 2.59
N ARG A 36 -3.34 8.57 1.57
CA ARG A 36 -3.27 8.19 0.16
C ARG A 36 -1.85 7.93 -0.37
N GLU A 37 -0.88 8.74 0.03
CA GLU A 37 0.52 8.58 -0.39
C GLU A 37 1.14 7.31 0.21
N GLN A 38 0.76 6.99 1.45
CA GLN A 38 1.16 5.75 2.12
C GLN A 38 0.59 4.51 1.41
N ASP A 39 -0.72 4.51 1.13
CA ASP A 39 -1.38 3.41 0.40
C ASP A 39 -0.79 3.22 -1.00
N LEU A 40 -0.54 4.33 -1.72
CA LEU A 40 0.08 4.30 -3.04
C LEU A 40 1.49 3.69 -3.00
N LYS A 41 2.27 3.99 -1.97
CA LYS A 41 3.59 3.39 -1.78
C LYS A 41 3.51 1.88 -1.54
N VAL A 42 2.54 1.42 -0.75
CA VAL A 42 2.31 -0.02 -0.53
C VAL A 42 1.96 -0.72 -1.84
N TYR A 43 1.04 -0.17 -2.64
CA TYR A 43 0.66 -0.76 -3.93
C TYR A 43 1.83 -0.82 -4.93
N ARG A 44 2.70 0.20 -4.96
CA ARG A 44 3.92 0.19 -5.77
C ARG A 44 4.90 -0.90 -5.35
N ASP A 45 5.05 -1.14 -4.05
CA ASP A 45 5.91 -2.21 -3.55
C ASP A 45 5.34 -3.60 -3.89
N GLN A 46 4.02 -3.79 -3.84
CA GLN A 46 3.37 -5.03 -4.28
C GLN A 46 3.64 -5.33 -5.75
N LEU A 47 3.61 -4.31 -6.62
CA LEU A 47 3.89 -4.49 -8.05
C LEU A 47 5.33 -4.95 -8.30
N ARG A 48 6.29 -4.43 -7.51
CA ARG A 48 7.70 -4.86 -7.56
C ARG A 48 7.88 -6.29 -7.07
N GLU A 49 7.12 -6.71 -6.08
CA GLU A 49 7.16 -8.09 -5.58
C GLU A 49 6.64 -9.07 -6.63
N VAL A 50 5.51 -8.76 -7.27
CA VAL A 50 4.97 -9.56 -8.39
C VAL A 50 5.98 -9.68 -9.52
N GLU A 51 6.65 -8.59 -9.90
CA GLU A 51 7.70 -8.60 -10.93
C GLU A 51 8.87 -9.52 -10.55
N ARG A 52 9.33 -9.41 -9.30
CA ARG A 52 10.43 -10.20 -8.75
C ARG A 52 10.08 -11.69 -8.67
N ASP A 53 8.84 -12.02 -8.35
CA ASP A 53 8.38 -13.41 -8.21
C ASP A 53 8.13 -14.04 -9.59
N ALA A 54 7.62 -13.25 -10.55
CA ALA A 54 7.50 -13.65 -11.94
C ALA A 54 8.88 -13.89 -12.57
N GLY A 55 9.85 -12.98 -12.35
CA GLY A 55 11.22 -13.14 -12.84
C GLY A 55 11.97 -14.33 -12.21
N ARG A 56 11.55 -14.78 -11.03
CA ARG A 56 12.07 -15.98 -10.36
C ARG A 56 11.27 -17.25 -10.69
N GLY A 57 10.21 -17.15 -11.48
CA GLY A 57 9.34 -18.28 -11.85
C GLY A 57 8.54 -18.85 -10.67
N ILE A 58 8.39 -18.11 -9.58
CA ILE A 58 7.60 -18.53 -8.40
C ILE A 58 6.10 -18.51 -8.73
N ILE A 59 5.69 -17.53 -9.54
CA ILE A 59 4.32 -17.39 -10.05
C ILE A 59 4.33 -17.50 -11.58
N GLY A 60 3.24 -18.04 -12.14
CA GLY A 60 3.09 -18.16 -13.59
C GLY A 60 2.91 -16.79 -14.26
N GLY A 61 3.29 -16.66 -15.54
CA GLY A 61 3.18 -15.41 -16.29
C GLY A 61 1.75 -14.85 -16.32
N ASP A 62 0.76 -15.71 -16.59
CA ASP A 62 -0.66 -15.33 -16.61
C ASP A 62 -1.16 -14.88 -15.24
N GLU A 63 -0.65 -15.49 -14.16
CA GLU A 63 -0.97 -15.12 -12.78
C GLU A 63 -0.35 -13.76 -12.43
N ALA A 64 0.91 -13.54 -12.80
CA ALA A 64 1.59 -12.27 -12.62
C ALA A 64 0.87 -11.12 -13.35
N GLU A 65 0.41 -11.36 -14.58
CA GLU A 65 -0.36 -10.37 -15.34
C GLU A 65 -1.69 -10.01 -14.66
N ARG A 66 -2.43 -11.03 -14.19
CA ARG A 66 -3.68 -10.82 -13.43
C ARG A 66 -3.45 -10.01 -12.15
N LEU A 67 -2.40 -10.33 -11.40
CA LEU A 67 -2.04 -9.63 -10.18
C LEU A 67 -1.65 -8.17 -10.46
N ARG A 68 -0.83 -7.91 -11.49
CA ARG A 68 -0.50 -6.54 -11.92
C ARG A 68 -1.75 -5.75 -12.28
N ALA A 69 -2.68 -6.34 -13.04
CA ALA A 69 -3.92 -5.70 -13.43
C ALA A 69 -4.83 -5.36 -12.23
N GLU A 70 -4.89 -6.25 -11.24
CA GLU A 70 -5.65 -6.02 -10.01
C GLU A 70 -5.06 -4.90 -9.15
N VAL A 71 -3.74 -4.88 -8.96
CA VAL A 71 -3.07 -3.80 -8.22
C VAL A 71 -3.22 -2.46 -8.95
N ALA A 72 -3.11 -2.44 -10.28
CA ALA A 72 -3.35 -1.23 -11.08
C ALA A 72 -4.79 -0.71 -10.93
N ARG A 73 -5.79 -1.60 -10.93
CA ARG A 73 -7.19 -1.23 -10.65
C ARG A 73 -7.35 -0.59 -9.27
N ARG A 74 -6.70 -1.14 -8.24
CA ARG A 74 -6.76 -0.60 -6.85
C ARG A 74 -6.11 0.77 -6.73
N ILE A 75 -4.99 1.00 -7.43
CA ILE A 75 -4.35 2.32 -7.50
C ILE A 75 -5.31 3.34 -8.13
N LEU A 76 -5.93 3.01 -9.26
CA LEU A 76 -6.90 3.89 -9.92
C LEU A 76 -8.13 4.17 -9.04
N ALA A 77 -8.59 3.17 -8.28
CA ALA A 77 -9.70 3.33 -7.33
C ALA A 77 -9.33 4.23 -6.14
N LEU A 78 -8.10 4.09 -5.61
CA LEU A 78 -7.56 4.97 -4.57
C LEU A 78 -7.47 6.42 -5.07
N GLU A 79 -6.95 6.62 -6.29
CA GLU A 79 -6.87 7.96 -6.92
C GLU A 79 -8.24 8.59 -7.12
N ARG A 80 -9.24 7.80 -7.52
CA ARG A 80 -10.63 8.26 -7.70
C ARG A 80 -11.35 8.54 -6.38
N SER A 81 -11.06 7.79 -5.34
CA SER A 81 -11.66 7.99 -4.00
C SER A 81 -11.14 9.25 -3.30
N GLY A 82 -10.01 9.80 -3.77
CA GLY A 82 -9.52 11.12 -3.37
C GLY A 82 -10.09 12.28 -4.19
N ALA A 83 -10.92 12.02 -5.22
CA ALA A 83 -11.72 13.08 -5.83
C ALA A 83 -12.82 13.46 -4.82
N PRO A 84 -13.09 14.77 -4.60
CA PRO A 84 -14.22 15.16 -3.76
C PRO A 84 -15.46 14.48 -4.33
N ALA A 85 -16.12 13.66 -3.51
CA ALA A 85 -17.41 13.10 -3.88
C ALA A 85 -18.28 14.28 -4.33
N PRO A 86 -18.89 14.25 -5.52
CA PRO A 86 -19.93 15.23 -5.81
C PRO A 86 -20.95 15.05 -4.71
N ASP A 87 -21.16 16.09 -3.90
CA ASP A 87 -22.11 16.10 -2.80
C ASP A 87 -23.35 15.35 -3.26
N ALA A 88 -23.51 14.12 -2.77
CA ALA A 88 -24.79 13.46 -2.77
C ALA A 88 -25.59 14.23 -1.72
N ALA A 89 -26.03 15.42 -2.12
CA ALA A 89 -27.08 16.16 -1.48
C ALA A 89 -28.20 15.16 -1.30
N VAL A 90 -28.35 14.66 -0.07
CA VAL A 90 -29.52 13.88 0.33
C VAL A 90 -30.68 14.86 0.30
N PRO A 91 -31.55 14.83 -0.74
CA PRO A 91 -32.69 15.73 -0.81
C PRO A 91 -33.81 15.00 -0.08
N GLY A 92 -33.89 15.16 1.24
CA GLY A 92 -34.86 14.35 1.99
C GLY A 92 -34.88 14.48 3.50
N GLN A 93 -34.55 15.65 4.06
CA GLN A 93 -34.94 15.94 5.45
C GLN A 93 -35.51 17.35 5.56
N ALA A 94 -36.58 17.60 4.81
CA ALA A 94 -37.54 18.65 5.08
C ALA A 94 -38.89 17.99 5.29
N GLY A 95 -39.44 18.09 6.49
CA GLY A 95 -40.84 17.73 6.77
C GLY A 95 -41.03 16.98 8.07
N GLY A 96 -41.25 17.71 9.16
CA GLY A 96 -41.64 17.09 10.43
C GLY A 96 -41.79 18.06 11.59
N GLY A 97 -42.36 19.25 11.35
CA GLY A 97 -42.83 20.07 12.44
C GLY A 97 -43.95 19.34 13.18
N GLY A 98 -43.90 19.35 14.51
CA GLY A 98 -45.08 18.98 15.30
C GLY A 98 -44.84 18.60 16.75
N ARG A 99 -45.26 19.52 17.63
CA ARG A 99 -45.90 19.29 18.94
C ARG A 99 -44.93 19.06 20.10
N ARG A 100 -44.76 20.05 20.99
CA ARG A 100 -45.63 20.44 22.13
C ARG A 100 -45.81 19.32 23.16
N LEU A 101 -45.77 19.78 24.43
CA LEU A 101 -46.14 19.14 25.69
C LEU A 101 -45.00 18.29 26.30
N ALA A 102 -44.53 18.50 27.52
CA ALA A 102 -44.92 19.34 28.65
C ALA A 102 -43.69 19.61 29.52
#